data_AF-A0A929FU30-F1
#
_entry.id   AF-A0A929FU30-F1
#
_cell.length_a   1.000
_cell.length_b   1.000
_cell.length_c   1.000
_cell.angle_alpha   90.00
_cell.angle_beta   90.00
_cell.angle_gamma   90.00
#
_symmetry.space_group_name_H-M   'P 1'
#
loop_
_entity.id
_entity.type
_entity.pdbx_description
1 polymer ?
#
loop_
_entity_poly.entity_id
_entity_poly.type
_entity_poly.pdbx_seq_one_letter_code
_entity_poly.pdbx_strand_id
1 'polypeptide(L)'
;MQYLALASDYDGTLATDGEVDEATLNALIRLRQSGKKLILVTGRRISSLVEIFKPIDIFDRVVAENGALLYYPKSQQSQLLCEPPSVEFVDTLKNRGVEPLSMGEAIVATWEPHEATVRKTIGEMNLPLQIIANKRAIMVLPVGINKASGVKVAMKELNLPSERVVGVGDAENDLDLLHCCGLGVAVGNALPEVKAKADWVTKGARGLGVQEAIERLF
;
A
#
# COMPACT_ATOMS: atom_id res chain seq x y z
N MET A 1 -19.04 -15.48 -9.23
CA MET A 1 -18.13 -14.61 -10.00
C MET A 1 -16.71 -15.09 -9.77
N GLN A 2 -15.83 -15.16 -10.78
CA GLN A 2 -14.48 -15.71 -10.60
C GLN A 2 -13.45 -14.58 -10.53
N TYR A 3 -12.78 -14.39 -9.41
CA TYR A 3 -11.73 -13.37 -9.31
C TYR A 3 -10.47 -13.78 -10.08
N LEU A 4 -9.72 -12.80 -10.57
CA LEU A 4 -8.52 -12.94 -11.39
C LEU A 4 -7.24 -12.51 -10.67
N ALA A 5 -7.37 -11.64 -9.65
CA ALA A 5 -6.24 -11.11 -8.93
C ALA A 5 -6.55 -10.82 -7.46
N LEU A 6 -5.49 -10.84 -6.65
CA LEU A 6 -5.48 -10.37 -5.27
C LEU A 6 -4.56 -9.14 -5.17
N ALA A 7 -5.09 -8.03 -4.69
CA ALA A 7 -4.34 -6.84 -4.30
C ALA A 7 -4.35 -6.74 -2.77
N SER A 8 -3.19 -6.89 -2.13
CA SER A 8 -3.12 -6.96 -0.67
C SER A 8 -2.20 -5.89 -0.12
N ASP A 9 -2.61 -5.26 0.98
CA ASP A 9 -1.68 -4.53 1.83
C ASP A 9 -0.60 -5.45 2.43
N TYR A 10 0.54 -4.88 2.82
CA TYR A 10 1.63 -5.58 3.48
C TYR A 10 1.52 -5.56 5.01
N ASP A 11 1.62 -4.40 5.66
CA ASP A 11 1.87 -4.29 7.11
C ASP A 11 0.59 -4.35 7.93
N GLY A 12 0.38 -5.44 8.68
CA GLY A 12 -0.89 -5.66 9.39
C GLY A 12 -1.91 -6.45 8.59
N THR A 13 -1.60 -6.73 7.32
CA THR A 13 -2.38 -7.59 6.44
C THR A 13 -1.63 -8.87 6.06
N LEU A 14 -0.54 -8.80 5.28
CA LEU A 14 0.29 -9.98 4.98
C LEU A 14 1.31 -10.27 6.09
N ALA A 15 1.90 -9.21 6.63
CA ALA A 15 3.02 -9.28 7.53
C ALA A 15 2.64 -8.94 8.97
N THR A 16 3.28 -9.62 9.92
CA THR A 16 3.31 -9.25 11.34
C THR A 16 4.73 -8.81 11.65
N ASP A 17 4.90 -7.59 12.14
CA ASP A 17 6.21 -7.01 12.47
C ASP A 17 7.24 -7.08 11.33
N GLY A 18 6.76 -6.98 10.08
CA GLY A 18 7.57 -7.00 8.87
C GLY A 18 7.83 -8.39 8.29
N GLU A 19 7.38 -9.46 8.96
CA GLU A 19 7.55 -10.84 8.51
C GLU A 19 6.25 -11.46 8.00
N VAL A 20 6.32 -12.16 6.87
CA VAL A 20 5.22 -12.95 6.31
C VAL A 20 5.46 -14.41 6.67
N ASP A 21 4.50 -15.06 7.32
CA ASP A 21 4.64 -16.46 7.70
C ASP A 21 4.63 -17.40 6.49
N GLU A 22 5.26 -18.57 6.65
CA GLU A 22 5.43 -19.53 5.56
C GLU A 22 4.10 -20.03 4.99
N ALA A 23 3.07 -20.20 5.82
CA ALA A 23 1.76 -20.67 5.36
C ALA A 23 1.08 -19.62 4.47
N THR A 24 1.13 -18.34 4.85
CA THR A 24 0.65 -17.21 4.04
C THR A 24 1.42 -17.12 2.72
N LEU A 25 2.74 -17.22 2.76
CA LEU A 25 3.57 -17.22 1.56
C LEU A 25 3.20 -18.37 0.61
N ASN A 26 3.05 -19.58 1.15
CA ASN A 26 2.65 -20.75 0.38
C ASN A 26 1.24 -20.61 -0.22
N ALA A 27 0.30 -19.96 0.49
CA ALA A 27 -1.02 -19.65 -0.07
C ALA A 27 -0.93 -18.68 -1.26
N LEU A 28 -0.12 -17.63 -1.16
CA LEU A 28 0.13 -16.70 -2.28
C LEU A 28 0.78 -17.40 -3.47
N ILE A 29 1.79 -18.24 -3.24
CA ILE A 29 2.45 -19.00 -4.29
C ILE A 29 1.46 -19.92 -5.01
N ARG A 30 0.63 -20.67 -4.27
CA ARG A 30 -0.43 -21.52 -4.85
C ARG A 30 -1.41 -20.70 -5.68
N LEU A 31 -1.84 -19.55 -5.18
CA LEU A 31 -2.73 -18.65 -5.90
C LEU A 31 -2.10 -18.21 -7.23
N ARG A 32 -0.83 -17.77 -7.23
CA ARG A 32 -0.10 -17.42 -8.44
C ARG A 32 0.01 -18.59 -9.42
N GLN A 33 0.34 -19.79 -8.92
CA GLN A 33 0.47 -21.00 -9.74
C GLN A 33 -0.84 -21.42 -10.42
N SER A 34 -1.99 -21.07 -9.85
CA SER A 34 -3.31 -21.26 -10.49
C SER A 34 -3.59 -20.27 -11.64
N GLY A 35 -2.63 -19.40 -11.98
CA GLY A 35 -2.72 -18.41 -13.06
C GLY A 35 -3.29 -17.06 -12.63
N LYS A 36 -3.55 -16.86 -11.34
CA LYS A 36 -4.06 -15.60 -10.78
C LYS A 36 -2.92 -14.61 -10.58
N LYS A 37 -3.27 -13.33 -10.59
CA LYS A 37 -2.32 -12.22 -10.42
C LYS A 37 -2.22 -11.79 -8.97
N LEU A 38 -1.02 -11.39 -8.57
CA LEU A 38 -0.77 -10.82 -7.25
C LEU A 38 -0.26 -9.39 -7.39
N ILE A 39 -0.89 -8.47 -6.67
CA ILE A 39 -0.45 -7.08 -6.55
C ILE A 39 -0.17 -6.83 -5.06
N LEU A 40 1.06 -6.45 -4.73
CA LEU A 40 1.38 -6.00 -3.39
C LEU A 40 1.14 -4.49 -3.31
N VAL A 41 0.55 -4.01 -2.23
CA VAL A 41 0.28 -2.60 -1.99
C VAL A 41 0.90 -2.23 -0.65
N THR A 42 1.67 -1.14 -0.58
CA THR A 42 2.35 -0.79 0.67
C THR A 42 2.69 0.71 0.75
N GLY A 43 2.78 1.21 1.99
CA GLY A 43 3.37 2.51 2.28
C GLY A 43 4.91 2.49 2.31
N ARG A 44 5.53 1.30 2.29
CA ARG A 44 6.99 1.16 2.36
C ARG A 44 7.66 1.64 1.07
N ARG A 45 8.92 2.05 1.23
CA ARG A 45 9.87 2.23 0.11
C ARG A 45 10.28 0.87 -0.42
N ILE A 46 10.53 0.76 -1.73
CA ILE A 46 10.96 -0.49 -2.36
C ILE A 46 12.28 -0.99 -1.76
N SER A 47 13.26 -0.11 -1.57
CA SER A 47 14.55 -0.46 -0.96
C SER A 47 14.42 -1.15 0.39
N SER A 48 13.54 -0.64 1.26
CA SER A 48 13.28 -1.26 2.57
C SER A 48 12.50 -2.56 2.46
N LEU A 49 11.55 -2.66 1.52
CA LEU A 49 10.74 -3.85 1.35
C LEU A 49 11.56 -5.04 0.83
N VAL A 50 12.43 -4.82 -0.17
CA VAL A 50 13.24 -5.91 -0.75
C VAL A 50 14.27 -6.48 0.23
N GLU A 51 14.69 -5.70 1.22
CA GLU A 51 15.59 -6.15 2.28
C GLU A 51 14.90 -7.14 3.23
N ILE A 52 13.63 -6.90 3.57
CA ILE A 52 12.89 -7.70 4.55
C ILE A 52 12.04 -8.81 3.91
N PHE A 53 11.58 -8.62 2.68
CA PHE A 53 10.71 -9.56 1.98
C PHE A 53 11.32 -9.95 0.63
N LYS A 54 12.20 -10.94 0.67
CA LYS A 54 12.90 -11.47 -0.51
C LYS A 54 11.99 -12.08 -1.59
N PRO A 55 10.88 -12.78 -1.27
CA PRO A 55 9.99 -13.37 -2.28
C PRO A 55 9.15 -12.34 -3.05
N ILE A 56 9.63 -11.12 -3.25
CA ILE A 56 8.89 -10.04 -3.91
C ILE A 56 8.54 -10.37 -5.37
N ASP A 57 9.26 -11.30 -5.98
CA ASP A 57 9.08 -11.81 -7.35
C ASP A 57 7.83 -12.68 -7.55
N ILE A 58 7.18 -13.10 -6.46
CA ILE A 58 5.85 -13.71 -6.53
C ILE A 58 4.77 -12.71 -6.95
N PHE A 59 5.02 -11.40 -6.81
CA PHE A 59 4.07 -10.37 -7.22
C PHE A 59 4.24 -10.02 -8.71
N ASP A 60 3.13 -9.77 -9.40
CA ASP A 60 3.15 -9.25 -10.77
C ASP A 60 3.46 -7.75 -10.78
N ARG A 61 3.00 -7.03 -9.76
CA ARG A 61 3.29 -5.60 -9.52
C ARG A 61 3.37 -5.32 -8.02
N VAL A 62 4.18 -4.34 -7.67
CA VAL A 62 4.22 -3.79 -6.31
C VAL A 62 3.94 -2.30 -6.38
N VAL A 63 2.88 -1.88 -5.71
CA VAL A 63 2.47 -0.49 -5.54
C VAL A 63 3.06 -0.01 -4.21
N ALA A 64 4.12 0.79 -4.29
CA ALA A 64 4.88 1.26 -3.14
C ALA A 64 4.61 2.74 -2.84
N GLU A 65 5.12 3.20 -1.70
CA GLU A 65 5.03 4.60 -1.25
C GLU A 65 3.58 5.14 -1.29
N ASN A 66 2.62 4.32 -0.84
CA ASN A 66 1.17 4.61 -0.87
C ASN A 66 0.65 4.94 -2.27
N GLY A 67 1.15 4.28 -3.30
CA GLY A 67 0.68 4.45 -4.67
C GLY A 67 1.39 5.51 -5.49
N ALA A 68 2.47 6.09 -4.96
CA ALA A 68 3.31 7.03 -5.68
C ALA A 68 4.31 6.35 -6.62
N LEU A 69 4.60 5.05 -6.41
CA LEU A 69 5.58 4.29 -7.18
C LEU A 69 5.05 2.91 -7.56
N LEU A 70 5.28 2.52 -8.81
CA LEU A 70 5.02 1.18 -9.31
C LEU A 70 6.35 0.45 -9.54
N TYR A 71 6.53 -0.71 -8.94
CA TYR A 71 7.71 -1.55 -9.08
C TYR A 71 7.39 -2.85 -9.83
N TYR A 72 8.36 -3.29 -10.63
CA TYR A 72 8.28 -4.42 -11.53
C TYR A 72 9.25 -5.51 -11.04
N PRO A 73 8.80 -6.49 -10.21
CA PRO A 73 9.72 -7.43 -9.56
C PRO A 73 10.61 -8.23 -10.52
N LYS A 74 10.11 -8.57 -11.72
CA LYS A 74 10.87 -9.33 -12.72
C LYS A 74 12.04 -8.56 -13.32
N SER A 75 11.86 -7.26 -13.60
CA SER A 75 12.91 -6.41 -14.18
C SER A 75 13.67 -5.61 -13.13
N GLN A 76 13.19 -5.61 -11.88
CA GLN A 76 13.68 -4.79 -10.78
C GLN A 76 13.70 -3.29 -11.08
N GLN A 77 12.77 -2.84 -11.92
CA GLN A 77 12.62 -1.43 -12.28
C GLN A 77 11.50 -0.79 -11.48
N SER A 78 11.59 0.53 -11.31
CA SER A 78 10.56 1.38 -10.72
C SER A 78 10.06 2.40 -11.75
N GLN A 79 8.78 2.74 -11.66
CA GLN A 79 8.15 3.85 -12.37
C GLN A 79 7.48 4.76 -11.35
N LEU A 80 7.84 6.05 -11.37
CA LEU A 80 7.14 7.07 -10.60
C LEU A 80 5.77 7.34 -11.23
N LEU A 81 4.74 7.40 -10.40
CA LEU A 81 3.37 7.72 -10.81
C LEU A 81 3.01 9.18 -10.55
N CYS A 82 3.90 9.93 -9.88
CA CYS A 82 3.77 11.34 -9.62
C CYS A 82 5.15 12.01 -9.52
N GLU A 83 5.16 13.34 -9.57
CA GLU A 83 6.36 14.11 -9.26
C GLU A 83 6.60 14.10 -7.74
N PRO A 84 7.84 13.90 -7.28
CA PRO A 84 8.16 13.97 -5.86
C PRO A 84 8.01 15.40 -5.32
N PRO A 85 7.77 15.57 -4.01
CA PRO A 85 7.82 16.89 -3.38
C PRO A 85 9.16 17.60 -3.65
N SER A 86 9.11 18.92 -3.86
CA SER A 86 10.28 19.70 -4.26
C SER A 86 11.38 19.73 -3.19
N VAL A 87 12.62 19.89 -3.61
CA VAL A 87 13.78 20.08 -2.71
C VAL A 87 13.55 21.29 -1.78
N GLU A 88 12.99 22.37 -2.31
CA GLU A 88 12.65 23.57 -1.55
C GLU A 88 11.67 23.29 -0.40
N PHE A 89 10.65 22.45 -0.64
CA PHE A 89 9.72 22.04 0.40
C PHE A 89 10.43 21.25 1.51
N VAL A 90 11.29 20.31 1.12
CA VAL A 90 12.07 19.48 2.07
C VAL A 90 13.01 20.33 2.92
N ASP A 91 13.73 21.26 2.30
CA ASP A 91 14.66 22.15 3.00
C ASP A 91 13.91 23.11 3.93
N THR A 92 12.73 23.56 3.53
CA THR A 92 11.86 24.37 4.40
C THR A 92 11.41 23.59 5.63
N LEU A 93 11.05 22.31 5.50
CA LEU A 93 10.71 21.46 6.64
C LEU A 93 11.90 21.29 7.60
N LYS A 94 13.10 21.02 7.07
CA LYS A 94 14.33 20.90 7.87
C LYS A 94 14.64 22.19 8.63
N ASN A 95 14.56 23.34 7.95
CA ASN A 95 14.78 24.66 8.56
C ASN A 95 13.76 24.98 9.66
N ARG A 96 12.60 24.31 9.67
CA ARG A 96 11.56 24.42 10.70
C ARG A 96 11.71 23.36 11.81
N GLY A 97 12.79 22.59 11.83
CA GLY A 97 13.08 21.59 12.84
C GLY A 97 12.31 20.28 12.68
N VAL A 98 11.79 19.99 11.48
CA VAL A 98 11.12 18.71 11.20
C VAL A 98 12.17 17.63 10.98
N GLU A 99 12.54 16.95 12.07
CA GLU A 99 13.43 15.80 12.07
C GLU A 99 12.94 14.71 13.05
N PRO A 100 13.03 13.41 12.70
CA PRO A 100 13.61 12.88 11.47
C PRO A 100 12.72 13.08 10.25
N LEU A 101 13.36 13.22 9.08
CA LEU A 101 12.72 13.30 7.76
C LEU A 101 13.35 12.25 6.84
N SER A 102 12.52 11.47 6.17
CA SER A 102 12.91 10.42 5.25
C SER A 102 12.40 10.73 3.86
N MET A 103 13.30 10.77 2.88
CA MET A 103 12.95 10.87 1.47
C MET A 103 12.77 9.47 0.89
N GLY A 104 11.62 9.23 0.27
CA GLY A 104 11.41 8.16 -0.69
C GLY A 104 11.80 8.59 -2.10
N GLU A 105 11.44 7.78 -3.09
CA GLU A 105 11.58 8.16 -4.49
C GLU A 105 10.51 9.17 -4.93
N ALA A 106 9.31 9.10 -4.33
CA ALA A 106 8.16 9.93 -4.67
C ALA A 106 7.47 10.58 -3.46
N ILE A 107 7.90 10.28 -2.23
CA ILE A 107 7.28 10.80 -1.00
C ILE A 107 8.29 11.41 -0.01
N VAL A 108 7.77 12.24 0.88
CA VAL A 108 8.49 12.70 2.09
C VAL A 108 7.79 12.11 3.30
N ALA A 109 8.52 11.43 4.18
CA ALA A 109 7.97 10.90 5.43
C ALA A 109 8.63 11.56 6.63
N THR A 110 7.83 11.83 7.66
CA THR A 110 8.29 12.22 8.99
C THR A 110 7.41 11.53 10.03
N TRP A 111 7.53 11.91 11.30
CA TRP A 111 6.79 11.30 12.40
C TRP A 111 6.19 12.38 13.31
N GLU A 112 5.23 11.98 14.13
CA GLU A 112 4.75 12.82 15.21
C GLU A 112 5.90 13.37 16.07
N PRO A 113 5.83 14.63 16.52
CA PRO A 113 4.66 15.51 16.49
C PRO A 113 4.60 16.47 15.28
N HIS A 114 5.33 16.21 14.19
CA HIS A 114 5.59 17.22 13.16
C HIS A 114 4.43 17.55 12.21
N GLU A 115 3.26 16.90 12.34
CA GLU A 115 2.14 17.04 11.40
C GLU A 115 1.68 18.49 11.23
N ALA A 116 1.54 19.22 12.34
CA ALA A 116 1.09 20.61 12.32
C ALA A 116 2.06 21.50 11.52
N THR A 117 3.37 21.29 11.71
CA THR A 117 4.42 22.01 10.97
C THR A 117 4.39 21.66 9.49
N VAL A 118 4.23 20.38 9.15
CA VAL A 118 4.11 19.92 7.76
C VAL A 118 2.89 20.55 7.08
N ARG A 119 1.71 20.47 7.71
CA ARG A 119 0.47 21.04 7.19
C ARG A 119 0.56 22.55 7.00
N LYS A 120 1.12 23.26 7.97
CA LYS A 120 1.37 24.70 7.87
C LYS A 120 2.29 25.04 6.69
N THR A 121 3.36 24.27 6.51
CA THR A 121 4.33 24.48 5.42
C THR A 121 3.70 24.25 4.04
N ILE A 122 2.91 23.18 3.88
CA ILE A 122 2.14 22.92 2.65
C ILE A 122 1.24 24.12 2.32
N GLY A 123 0.51 24.64 3.33
CA GLY A 123 -0.40 25.78 3.15
C GLY A 123 0.31 27.08 2.79
N GLU A 124 1.40 27.43 3.48
CA GLU A 124 2.15 28.67 3.22
C GLU A 124 2.84 28.68 1.86
N MET A 125 3.27 27.51 1.38
CA MET A 125 3.89 27.35 0.05
C MET A 125 2.85 27.10 -1.06
N ASN A 126 1.55 27.02 -0.73
CA ASN A 126 0.46 26.73 -1.65
C ASN A 126 0.70 25.48 -2.52
N LEU A 127 1.20 24.40 -1.90
CA LEU A 127 1.58 23.18 -2.60
C LEU A 127 0.39 22.21 -2.72
N PRO A 128 0.19 21.52 -3.85
CA PRO A 128 -0.85 20.51 -4.03
C PRO A 128 -0.45 19.17 -3.38
N LEU A 129 -0.08 19.21 -2.10
CA LEU A 129 0.35 18.05 -1.32
C LEU A 129 -0.70 17.70 -0.26
N GLN A 130 -0.80 16.42 0.06
CA GLN A 130 -1.64 15.89 1.13
C GLN A 130 -0.80 15.09 2.13
N ILE A 131 -1.36 14.96 3.34
CA ILE A 131 -0.78 14.16 4.41
C ILE A 131 -1.57 12.86 4.52
N ILE A 132 -0.88 11.72 4.41
CA ILE A 132 -1.40 10.41 4.78
C ILE A 132 -0.72 10.00 6.09
N ALA A 133 -1.52 9.74 7.12
CA ALA A 133 -1.05 9.21 8.38
C ALA A 133 -1.08 7.67 8.37
N ASN A 134 -0.06 7.04 8.94
CA ASN A 134 -0.06 5.61 9.25
C ASN A 134 0.59 5.40 10.61
N LYS A 135 -0.21 5.08 11.62
CA LYS A 135 0.21 5.06 13.04
C LYS A 135 0.86 6.40 13.39
N ARG A 136 2.15 6.41 13.75
CA ARG A 136 2.90 7.62 14.10
C ARG A 136 3.65 8.25 12.93
N ALA A 137 3.61 7.63 11.75
CA ALA A 137 4.27 8.11 10.55
C ALA A 137 3.35 9.05 9.77
N ILE A 138 3.94 10.12 9.25
CA ILE A 138 3.28 11.18 8.48
C ILE A 138 3.94 11.18 7.12
N MET A 139 3.19 10.83 6.09
CA MET A 139 3.69 10.75 4.70
C MET A 139 3.06 11.89 3.90
N VAL A 140 3.91 12.61 3.18
CA VAL A 140 3.53 13.73 2.33
C VAL A 140 3.72 13.32 0.88
N LEU A 141 2.65 13.48 0.11
CA LEU A 141 2.56 13.06 -1.28
C LEU A 141 1.61 13.99 -2.05
N PRO A 142 1.66 14.01 -3.38
CA PRO A 142 0.73 14.81 -4.19
C PRO A 142 -0.73 14.45 -3.95
N VAL A 143 -1.61 15.46 -4.03
CA VAL A 143 -3.06 15.26 -3.95
C VAL A 143 -3.52 14.30 -5.05
N GLY A 144 -4.38 13.35 -4.70
CA GLY A 144 -4.92 12.34 -5.61
C GLY A 144 -4.07 11.08 -5.75
N ILE A 145 -2.88 11.04 -5.14
CA ILE A 145 -2.07 9.82 -5.03
C ILE A 145 -2.45 9.08 -3.75
N ASN A 146 -2.79 7.80 -3.86
CA ASN A 146 -3.05 6.91 -2.73
C ASN A 146 -2.92 5.45 -3.17
N LYS A 147 -3.08 4.49 -2.25
CA LYS A 147 -3.00 3.07 -2.55
C LYS A 147 -3.92 2.68 -3.73
N ALA A 148 -5.13 3.22 -3.78
CA ALA A 148 -6.08 2.94 -4.86
C ALA A 148 -5.64 3.51 -6.21
N SER A 149 -5.07 4.72 -6.27
CA SER A 149 -4.59 5.31 -7.51
C SER A 149 -3.47 4.46 -8.10
N GLY A 150 -2.52 4.02 -7.27
CA GLY A 150 -1.43 3.14 -7.70
C GLY A 150 -1.93 1.76 -8.14
N VAL A 151 -2.87 1.17 -7.40
CA VAL A 151 -3.50 -0.12 -7.76
C VAL A 151 -4.25 -0.03 -9.08
N LYS A 152 -4.97 1.07 -9.35
CA LYS A 152 -5.65 1.28 -10.64
C LYS A 152 -4.66 1.31 -11.81
N VAL A 153 -3.48 1.91 -11.63
CA VAL A 153 -2.41 1.86 -12.64
C VAL A 153 -1.93 0.42 -12.84
N ALA A 154 -1.65 -0.31 -11.76
CA ALA A 154 -1.23 -1.71 -11.83
C ALA A 154 -2.27 -2.61 -12.51
N MET A 155 -3.55 -2.44 -12.18
CA MET A 155 -4.67 -3.15 -12.82
C MET A 155 -4.73 -2.87 -14.32
N LYS A 156 -4.58 -1.60 -14.72
CA LYS A 156 -4.57 -1.21 -16.14
C LYS A 156 -3.44 -1.89 -16.91
N GLU A 157 -2.20 -1.88 -16.38
CA GLU A 157 -1.07 -2.55 -17.04
C GLU A 157 -1.23 -4.07 -17.14
N LEU A 158 -1.86 -4.67 -16.14
CA LEU A 158 -2.11 -6.11 -16.09
C LEU A 158 -3.38 -6.53 -16.85
N ASN A 159 -4.10 -5.60 -17.47
CA ASN A 159 -5.40 -5.81 -18.11
C ASN A 159 -6.43 -6.47 -17.16
N LEU A 160 -6.45 -6.03 -15.90
CA LEU A 160 -7.37 -6.52 -14.87
C LEU A 160 -8.54 -5.54 -14.71
N PRO A 161 -9.79 -5.97 -14.97
CA PRO A 161 -10.96 -5.18 -14.61
C PRO A 161 -11.15 -5.17 -13.10
N SER A 162 -11.49 -4.02 -12.52
CA SER A 162 -11.64 -3.81 -11.07
C SER A 162 -12.56 -4.85 -10.43
N GLU A 163 -13.66 -5.18 -11.09
CA GLU A 163 -14.70 -6.11 -10.59
C GLU A 163 -14.17 -7.54 -10.41
N ARG A 164 -13.01 -7.85 -11.00
CA ARG A 164 -12.37 -9.17 -10.94
C ARG A 164 -11.14 -9.18 -10.02
N VAL A 165 -10.95 -8.13 -9.21
CA VAL A 165 -9.86 -8.05 -8.24
C VAL A 165 -10.43 -8.08 -6.83
N VAL A 166 -9.78 -8.84 -5.95
CA VAL A 166 -10.03 -8.82 -4.50
C VAL A 166 -9.01 -7.91 -3.84
N GLY A 167 -9.45 -6.89 -3.12
CA GLY A 167 -8.61 -6.01 -2.32
C GLY A 167 -8.58 -6.49 -0.87
N VAL A 168 -7.42 -6.51 -0.21
CA VAL A 168 -7.29 -6.89 1.21
C VAL A 168 -6.48 -5.85 1.99
N GLY A 169 -6.96 -5.46 3.16
CA GLY A 169 -6.31 -4.46 4.01
C GLY A 169 -6.77 -4.49 5.46
N ASP A 170 -6.17 -3.65 6.31
CA ASP A 170 -6.46 -3.60 7.74
C ASP A 170 -6.59 -2.19 8.34
N ALA A 171 -6.06 -1.16 7.67
CA ALA A 171 -5.98 0.20 8.19
C ALA A 171 -6.79 1.22 7.36
N GLU A 172 -6.95 2.43 7.88
CA GLU A 172 -7.76 3.48 7.26
C GLU A 172 -7.27 3.84 5.83
N ASN A 173 -5.94 3.84 5.62
CA ASN A 173 -5.34 4.10 4.31
C ASN A 173 -5.57 2.96 3.29
N ASP A 174 -6.18 1.84 3.69
CA ASP A 174 -6.61 0.77 2.79
C ASP A 174 -8.05 0.94 2.29
N LEU A 175 -8.85 1.82 2.90
CA LEU A 175 -10.28 1.96 2.52
C LEU A 175 -10.46 2.24 1.02
N ASP A 176 -9.65 3.14 0.47
CA ASP A 176 -9.71 3.43 -0.97
C ASP A 176 -9.29 2.21 -1.81
N LEU A 177 -8.33 1.41 -1.35
CA LEU A 177 -7.90 0.17 -2.01
C LEU A 177 -9.07 -0.84 -2.01
N LEU A 178 -9.74 -1.02 -0.86
CA LEU A 178 -10.88 -1.93 -0.75
C LEU A 178 -12.01 -1.51 -1.69
N HIS A 179 -12.38 -0.24 -1.68
CA HIS A 179 -13.48 0.29 -2.51
C HIS A 179 -13.19 0.26 -4.01
N CYS A 180 -11.93 0.31 -4.44
CA CYS A 180 -11.60 0.28 -5.87
C CYS A 180 -11.60 -1.13 -6.48
N CYS A 181 -11.64 -2.17 -5.64
CA CYS A 181 -11.67 -3.56 -6.05
C CYS A 181 -13.12 -4.06 -6.14
N GLY A 182 -13.34 -5.15 -6.88
CA GLY A 182 -14.65 -5.79 -7.00
C GLY A 182 -15.14 -6.45 -5.73
N LEU A 183 -14.21 -6.76 -4.82
CA LEU A 183 -14.50 -7.20 -3.46
C LEU A 183 -13.42 -6.66 -2.53
N GLY A 184 -13.80 -5.79 -1.61
CA GLY A 184 -12.95 -5.29 -0.52
C GLY A 184 -13.05 -6.18 0.71
N VAL A 185 -11.93 -6.72 1.18
CA VAL A 185 -11.84 -7.62 2.32
C VAL A 185 -11.03 -6.98 3.44
N ALA A 186 -11.60 -6.93 4.64
CA ALA A 186 -10.87 -6.55 5.85
C ALA A 186 -10.44 -7.79 6.63
N VAL A 187 -9.18 -7.85 7.08
CA VAL A 187 -8.71 -8.96 7.93
C VAL A 187 -9.22 -8.85 9.37
N GLY A 188 -9.18 -9.95 10.12
CA GLY A 188 -9.72 -10.03 11.48
C GLY A 188 -9.12 -9.04 12.49
N ASN A 189 -7.90 -8.53 12.28
CA ASN A 189 -7.29 -7.46 13.09
C ASN A 189 -7.52 -6.04 12.56
N ALA A 190 -8.25 -5.88 11.46
CA ALA A 190 -8.52 -4.57 10.89
C ALA A 190 -9.26 -3.65 11.87
N LEU A 191 -9.06 -2.34 11.68
CA LEU A 191 -9.74 -1.31 12.47
C LEU A 191 -11.27 -1.46 12.36
N PRO A 192 -12.05 -1.13 13.43
CA PRO A 192 -13.50 -1.27 13.39
C PRO A 192 -14.17 -0.52 12.23
N GLU A 193 -13.67 0.66 11.89
CA GLU A 193 -14.18 1.46 10.78
C GLU A 193 -13.88 0.84 9.40
N VAL A 194 -12.76 0.13 9.27
CA VAL A 194 -12.37 -0.59 8.05
C VAL A 194 -13.28 -1.80 7.87
N LYS A 195 -13.50 -2.56 8.94
CA LYS A 195 -14.43 -3.69 8.96
C LYS A 195 -15.87 -3.30 8.61
N ALA A 196 -16.31 -2.13 9.07
CA ALA A 196 -17.65 -1.63 8.81
C ALA A 196 -17.87 -1.22 7.34
N LYS A 197 -16.79 -0.94 6.59
CA LYS A 197 -16.83 -0.48 5.20
C LYS A 197 -16.42 -1.56 4.19
N ALA A 198 -15.80 -2.66 4.64
CA ALA A 198 -15.45 -3.78 3.78
C ALA A 198 -16.67 -4.62 3.38
N ASP A 199 -16.64 -5.18 2.17
CA ASP A 199 -17.69 -6.09 1.69
C ASP A 199 -17.69 -7.41 2.47
N TRP A 200 -16.51 -7.82 2.93
CA TRP A 200 -16.34 -9.02 3.74
C TRP A 200 -15.24 -8.83 4.79
N VAL A 201 -15.48 -9.34 5.99
CA VAL A 201 -14.51 -9.39 7.08
C VAL A 201 -14.15 -10.86 7.32
N THR A 202 -12.86 -11.19 7.26
CA THR A 202 -12.38 -12.54 7.55
C THR A 202 -12.36 -12.80 9.06
N LYS A 203 -12.41 -14.07 9.46
CA LYS A 203 -12.22 -14.46 10.86
C LYS A 203 -10.74 -14.39 11.25
N GLY A 204 -9.85 -14.81 10.35
CA GLY A 204 -8.41 -14.81 10.55
C GLY A 204 -7.83 -13.39 10.59
N ALA A 205 -6.91 -13.13 11.51
CA ALA A 205 -6.11 -11.91 11.52
C ALA A 205 -4.89 -12.04 10.62
N ARG A 206 -4.47 -10.91 10.02
CA ARG A 206 -3.26 -10.79 9.20
C ARG A 206 -3.19 -11.89 8.13
N GLY A 207 -2.06 -12.57 8.01
CA GLY A 207 -1.83 -13.64 7.05
C GLY A 207 -2.90 -14.73 7.08
N LEU A 208 -3.44 -15.08 8.26
CA LEU A 208 -4.54 -16.07 8.37
C LEU A 208 -5.82 -15.57 7.68
N GLY A 209 -6.10 -14.27 7.76
CA GLY A 209 -7.23 -13.66 7.05
C GLY A 209 -7.03 -13.68 5.54
N VAL A 210 -5.80 -13.45 5.08
CA VAL A 210 -5.45 -13.55 3.66
C VAL A 210 -5.57 -15.00 3.17
N GLN A 211 -5.11 -15.98 3.95
CA GLN A 211 -5.28 -17.41 3.65
C GLN A 211 -6.76 -17.78 3.52
N GLU A 212 -7.59 -17.37 4.49
CA GLU A 212 -9.05 -17.58 4.46
C GLU A 212 -9.69 -16.96 3.19
N ALA A 213 -9.23 -15.77 2.79
CA ALA A 213 -9.73 -15.12 1.58
C ALA A 213 -9.32 -15.87 0.31
N ILE A 214 -8.08 -16.36 0.24
CA ILE A 214 -7.59 -17.14 -0.90
C ILE A 214 -8.41 -18.43 -1.04
N GLU A 215 -8.55 -19.20 0.04
CA GLU A 215 -9.24 -20.49 0.04
C GLU A 215 -10.73 -20.39 -0.32
N ARG A 216 -11.38 -19.28 0.03
CA ARG A 216 -12.82 -19.11 -0.19
C ARG A 216 -13.15 -18.54 -1.57
N LEU A 217 -12.25 -17.76 -2.16
CA LEU A 217 -12.56 -16.93 -3.34
C LEU A 217 -11.90 -17.38 -4.64
N PHE A 218 -10.87 -18.24 -4.57
CA PHE A 218 -10.07 -18.67 -5.72
C PHE A 218 -10.00 -20.18 -5.86
#